data_AF-A0A0S3KEP4-F1
#
_entry.id   AF-A0A0S3KEP4-F1
#
_cell.length_a   1.000
_cell.length_b   1.000
_cell.length_c   1.000
_cell.angle_alpha   90.00
_cell.angle_beta   90.00
_cell.angle_gamma   90.00
#
_symmetry.space_group_name_H-M   'P 1'
#
loop_
_entity.id
_entity.type
_entity.pdbx_description
1 polymer ?
#
loop_
_entity_poly.entity_id
_entity_poly.type
_entity_poly.pdbx_seq_one_letter_code
_entity_poly.pdbx_strand_id
1 'polypeptide(L)'
;MDKIANKKAKLGYVYLIEGIIVGVWMIYLFKFYSFYQEAYFYIDKRLSLFIQMLSFLNNNWEETFIYFILAFLLMTVTLFLSCFLYLTKKRALTQNKSIFLIFCFNLLCCLALLVNVCFFIFLVLLILAGSLIYIIFTLVNLSVDKEQFDYVEGEIIDVKGPFTSEKEAQTAVKAFLGKWQEEKIILGEEVYLDKDNKYYVDFYIEAINK
;
A
#
# COMPACT_ATOMS: atom_id res chain seq x y z
N MET A 1 12.81 13.42 -23.14
CA MET A 1 13.39 13.98 -21.89
C MET A 1 12.34 14.19 -20.79
N ASP A 2 11.07 14.45 -21.12
CA ASP A 2 9.98 14.68 -20.13
C ASP A 2 9.67 13.52 -19.17
N LYS A 3 9.77 12.26 -19.62
CA LYS A 3 9.55 11.10 -18.73
C LYS A 3 10.57 10.99 -17.58
N ILE A 4 11.79 11.50 -17.78
CA ILE A 4 12.87 11.46 -16.77
C ILE A 4 12.67 12.57 -15.74
N ALA A 5 12.26 13.76 -16.19
CA ALA A 5 11.94 14.89 -15.31
C ALA A 5 10.76 14.57 -14.38
N ASN A 6 9.71 13.95 -14.92
CA ASN A 6 8.52 13.59 -14.14
C ASN A 6 8.82 12.51 -13.07
N LYS A 7 9.70 11.55 -13.38
CA LYS A 7 10.12 10.51 -12.42
C LYS A 7 10.95 11.08 -11.26
N LYS A 8 11.81 12.08 -11.50
CA LYS A 8 12.56 12.77 -10.44
C LYS A 8 11.64 13.60 -9.53
N ALA A 9 10.68 14.32 -10.09
CA ALA A 9 9.70 15.10 -9.30
C ALA A 9 8.88 14.21 -8.35
N LYS A 10 8.41 13.05 -8.84
CA LYS A 10 7.64 12.06 -8.06
C LYS A 10 8.46 11.34 -6.97
N LEU A 11 9.80 11.44 -7.01
CA LEU A 11 10.68 10.95 -5.94
C LEU A 11 10.93 12.04 -4.89
N GLY A 12 11.12 13.29 -5.30
CA GLY A 12 11.28 14.42 -4.37
C GLY A 12 10.11 14.57 -3.41
N TYR A 13 8.87 14.37 -3.89
CA TYR A 13 7.67 14.45 -3.06
C TYR A 13 7.63 13.38 -1.95
N VAL A 14 8.10 12.15 -2.24
CA VAL A 14 8.17 11.07 -1.24
C VAL A 14 9.15 11.44 -0.13
N TYR A 15 10.32 11.96 -0.48
CA TYR A 15 11.30 12.41 0.52
C TYR A 15 10.79 13.56 1.38
N LEU A 16 10.00 14.47 0.81
CA LEU A 16 9.38 15.56 1.53
C LEU A 16 8.38 15.02 2.57
N ILE A 17 7.47 14.12 2.17
CA ILE A 17 6.51 13.49 3.08
C ILE A 17 7.22 12.73 4.20
N GLU A 18 8.19 11.88 3.85
CA GLU A 18 8.96 11.11 4.83
C GLU A 18 9.72 12.03 5.80
N GLY A 19 10.30 13.13 5.30
CA GLY A 19 10.96 14.13 6.12
C GLY A 19 10.01 14.82 7.10
N ILE A 20 8.79 15.15 6.67
CA ILE A 20 7.74 15.69 7.56
C ILE A 20 7.41 14.69 8.66
N ILE A 21 7.23 13.42 8.32
CA ILE A 21 6.87 12.36 9.29
C ILE A 21 7.95 12.17 10.32
N VAL A 22 9.21 12.13 9.90
CA VAL A 22 10.36 12.11 10.81
C VAL A 22 10.34 13.33 11.74
N GLY A 23 10.08 14.52 11.21
CA GLY A 23 9.94 15.73 12.02
C GLY A 23 8.82 15.63 13.06
N VAL A 24 7.65 15.11 12.68
CA VAL A 24 6.52 14.88 13.59
C VAL A 24 6.86 13.84 14.65
N TRP A 25 7.54 12.74 14.29
CA TRP A 25 8.05 11.75 15.24
C TRP A 25 9.00 12.37 16.27
N MET A 26 9.94 13.20 15.83
CA MET A 26 10.89 13.85 16.73
C MET A 26 10.18 14.80 17.70
N ILE A 27 9.24 15.61 17.22
CA ILE A 27 8.44 16.51 18.06
C ILE A 27 7.61 15.70 19.07
N TYR A 28 6.96 14.64 18.60
CA TYR A 28 6.15 13.77 19.45
C TYR A 28 6.99 13.12 20.54
N LEU A 29 8.10 12.47 20.18
CA LEU A 29 9.00 11.81 21.12
C LEU A 29 9.57 12.79 22.15
N PHE A 30 10.02 13.97 21.70
CA PHE A 30 10.55 14.99 22.59
C PHE A 30 9.52 15.43 23.64
N LYS A 31 8.29 15.72 23.20
CA LYS A 31 7.20 16.11 24.11
C LYS A 31 6.81 14.99 25.06
N PHE A 32 6.61 13.78 24.52
CA PHE A 32 6.24 12.61 25.30
C PHE A 32 7.29 12.30 26.36
N TYR A 33 8.59 12.32 26.02
CA TYR A 33 9.64 12.01 26.99
C TYR A 33 9.85 13.11 28.03
N SER A 34 9.66 14.38 27.67
CA SER A 34 9.69 15.48 28.64
C SER A 34 8.56 15.30 29.67
N PHE A 35 7.34 15.07 29.20
CA PHE A 35 6.18 14.76 30.04
C PHE A 35 6.43 13.50 30.89
N TYR A 36 6.91 12.42 30.27
CA TYR A 36 7.16 11.16 30.94
C TYR A 36 8.19 11.30 32.07
N GLN A 37 9.27 12.05 31.87
CA GLN A 37 10.27 12.27 32.91
C GLN A 37 9.69 13.00 34.13
N GLU A 38 8.88 14.03 33.89
CA GLU A 38 8.20 14.78 34.95
C GLU A 38 7.21 13.90 35.70
N ALA A 39 6.34 13.19 34.98
CA ALA A 39 5.35 12.29 35.57
C ALA A 39 5.97 11.09 36.31
N TYR A 40 7.04 10.50 35.74
CA TYR A 40 7.73 9.34 36.33
C TYR A 40 8.51 9.70 37.60
N PHE A 41 8.93 10.96 37.78
CA PHE A 41 9.62 11.40 38.99
C PHE A 41 8.79 11.18 40.26
N TYR A 42 7.46 11.32 40.17
CA TYR A 42 6.54 11.19 41.30
C TYR A 42 6.14 9.75 41.62
N ILE A 43 6.66 8.75 40.89
CA ILE A 43 6.29 7.35 41.06
C ILE A 43 7.30 6.64 41.96
N ASP A 44 6.79 5.86 42.91
CA ASP A 44 7.63 5.00 43.75
C ASP A 44 8.21 3.84 42.92
N LYS A 45 9.53 3.88 42.75
CA LYS A 45 10.32 2.91 41.97
C LYS A 45 10.44 1.54 42.66
N ARG A 46 10.05 1.43 43.93
CA ARG A 46 10.05 0.16 44.67
C ARG A 46 8.85 -0.72 44.32
N LEU A 47 7.83 -0.14 43.71
CA LEU A 47 6.61 -0.85 43.31
C LEU A 47 6.89 -1.79 42.14
N SER A 48 6.04 -2.81 41.97
CA SER A 48 6.10 -3.66 40.78
C SER A 48 5.74 -2.85 39.52
N LEU A 49 6.24 -3.26 38.35
CA LEU A 49 6.08 -2.53 37.09
C LEU A 49 4.60 -2.27 36.75
N PHE A 50 3.72 -3.23 37.01
CA PHE A 50 2.28 -3.07 36.83
C PHE A 50 1.69 -1.97 37.72
N ILE A 51 2.09 -1.92 38.99
CA ILE A 51 1.61 -0.88 39.93
C ILE A 51 2.19 0.48 39.56
N GLN A 52 3.47 0.54 39.13
CA GLN A 52 4.07 1.78 38.61
C GLN A 52 3.27 2.31 37.42
N MET A 53 2.91 1.45 36.47
CA MET A 53 2.09 1.82 35.31
C MET A 53 0.71 2.31 35.72
N LEU A 54 0.05 1.60 36.64
CA LEU A 54 -1.27 2.01 37.13
C LEU A 54 -1.22 3.37 37.83
N SER A 55 -0.19 3.60 38.66
CA SER A 55 0.02 4.90 39.32
C SER A 55 0.33 6.01 38.32
N PHE A 56 1.13 5.72 37.28
CA PHE A 56 1.44 6.68 36.22
C PHE A 56 0.15 7.15 35.53
N LEU A 57 -0.67 6.17 35.12
CA LEU A 57 -1.92 6.42 34.40
C LEU A 57 -2.94 7.11 35.27
N ASN A 58 -3.10 6.69 36.52
CA ASN A 58 -4.08 7.29 37.43
C ASN A 58 -3.81 8.78 37.66
N ASN A 59 -2.54 9.16 37.81
CA ASN A 59 -2.17 10.54 38.13
C ASN A 59 -2.12 11.45 36.90
N ASN A 60 -1.99 10.89 35.69
CA ASN A 60 -1.78 11.66 34.46
C ASN A 60 -2.69 11.21 33.31
N TRP A 61 -3.89 10.71 33.62
CA TRP A 61 -4.74 10.01 32.66
C TRP A 61 -5.04 10.83 31.41
N GLU A 62 -5.49 12.08 31.59
CA GLU A 62 -5.93 12.94 30.49
C GLU A 62 -4.80 13.20 29.48
N GLU A 63 -3.63 13.65 29.96
CA GLU A 63 -2.48 13.91 29.10
C GLU A 63 -1.93 12.63 28.48
N THR A 64 -1.81 11.55 29.27
CA THR A 64 -1.29 10.27 28.78
C THR A 64 -2.18 9.70 27.68
N PHE A 65 -3.49 9.82 27.82
CA PHE A 65 -4.44 9.36 26.82
C PHE A 65 -4.29 10.10 25.48
N ILE A 66 -4.03 11.41 25.51
CA ILE A 66 -3.74 12.20 24.30
C ILE A 66 -2.47 11.66 23.62
N TYR A 67 -1.41 11.39 24.38
CA TYR A 67 -0.19 10.79 23.82
C TYR A 67 -0.46 9.42 23.19
N PHE A 68 -1.28 8.57 23.81
CA PHE A 68 -1.66 7.28 23.23
C PHE A 68 -2.40 7.42 21.90
N ILE A 69 -3.35 8.34 21.79
CA ILE A 69 -4.06 8.59 20.52
C ILE A 69 -3.08 9.07 19.45
N LEU A 70 -2.24 10.05 19.78
CA LEU A 70 -1.26 10.61 18.85
C LEU A 70 -0.24 9.56 18.40
N ALA A 71 0.24 8.72 19.31
CA ALA A 71 1.11 7.58 18.97
C ALA A 71 0.42 6.61 18.02
N PHE A 72 -0.82 6.21 18.31
CA PHE A 72 -1.57 5.29 17.46
C PHE A 72 -1.73 5.83 16.03
N LEU A 73 -2.12 7.10 15.90
CA LEU A 73 -2.23 7.76 14.59
C LEU A 73 -0.89 7.79 13.86
N LEU A 74 0.18 8.15 14.57
CA LEU A 74 1.52 8.28 13.99
C LEU A 74 2.10 6.92 13.57
N MET A 75 1.91 5.88 14.38
CA MET A 75 2.24 4.49 14.03
C MET A 75 1.46 4.04 12.79
N THR A 76 0.15 4.29 12.77
CA THR A 76 -0.73 3.91 11.64
C THR A 76 -0.29 4.56 10.35
N VAL A 77 -0.06 5.88 10.34
CA VAL A 77 0.40 6.63 9.16
C VAL A 77 1.77 6.13 8.70
N THR A 78 2.69 5.90 9.63
CA THR A 78 4.03 5.39 9.34
C THR A 78 3.96 4.01 8.67
N LEU A 79 3.19 3.08 9.24
CA LEU A 79 3.02 1.73 8.69
C LEU A 79 2.32 1.76 7.33
N PHE A 80 1.26 2.57 7.19
CA PHE A 80 0.54 2.73 5.93
C PHE A 80 1.45 3.19 4.80
N LEU A 81 2.23 4.25 5.03
CA LEU A 81 3.16 4.79 4.03
C LEU A 81 4.27 3.82 3.69
N SER A 82 4.77 3.10 4.69
CA SER A 82 5.77 2.06 4.49
C SER A 82 5.26 0.95 3.58
N CYS A 83 4.05 0.46 3.82
CA CYS A 83 3.37 -0.50 2.94
C CYS A 83 3.17 0.08 1.54
N PHE A 84 2.66 1.31 1.43
CA PHE A 84 2.43 1.96 0.15
C PHE A 84 3.72 2.11 -0.68
N LEU A 85 4.83 2.51 -0.05
CA LEU A 85 6.13 2.63 -0.72
C LEU A 85 6.68 1.28 -1.14
N TYR A 86 6.53 0.26 -0.30
CA TYR A 86 6.93 -1.10 -0.64
C TYR A 86 6.18 -1.62 -1.89
N LEU A 87 4.87 -1.40 -1.97
CA LEU A 87 4.03 -1.85 -3.09
C LEU A 87 4.31 -1.07 -4.38
N THR A 88 4.28 0.25 -4.31
CA THR A 88 4.40 1.11 -5.51
C THR A 88 5.82 1.17 -6.07
N LYS A 89 6.83 0.91 -5.24
CA LYS A 89 8.23 1.13 -5.59
C LYS A 89 9.15 0.02 -5.07
N LYS A 90 8.72 -1.25 -5.15
CA LYS A 90 9.53 -2.43 -4.76
C LYS A 90 10.96 -2.40 -5.34
N ARG A 91 11.13 -1.91 -6.58
CA ARG A 91 12.43 -1.75 -7.26
C ARG A 91 13.22 -0.50 -6.86
N ALA A 92 12.55 0.56 -6.38
CA ALA A 92 13.22 1.78 -5.94
C ALA A 92 13.71 1.68 -4.49
N LEU A 93 13.06 0.88 -3.63
CA LEU A 93 13.51 0.65 -2.26
C LEU A 93 14.88 -0.05 -2.20
N THR A 94 15.09 -1.02 -3.11
CA THR A 94 16.35 -1.75 -3.25
C THR A 94 17.46 -0.92 -3.89
N GLN A 95 17.12 0.04 -4.75
CA GLN A 95 18.10 0.90 -5.42
C GLN A 95 18.45 2.17 -4.62
N ASN A 96 17.59 2.62 -3.71
CA ASN A 96 17.74 3.92 -3.06
C ASN A 96 17.92 3.76 -1.53
N LYS A 97 19.19 3.60 -1.12
CA LYS A 97 19.60 3.40 0.28
C LYS A 97 18.99 4.43 1.25
N SER A 98 18.79 5.67 0.80
CA SER A 98 18.23 6.74 1.62
C SER A 98 16.78 6.49 2.06
N ILE A 99 15.93 5.91 1.20
CA ILE A 99 14.53 5.60 1.55
C ILE A 99 14.49 4.51 2.61
N PHE A 100 15.33 3.49 2.45
CA PHE A 100 15.45 2.40 3.42
C PHE A 100 15.94 2.91 4.78
N LEU A 101 16.94 3.80 4.80
CA LEU A 101 17.42 4.41 6.05
C LEU A 101 16.35 5.22 6.77
N ILE A 102 15.55 6.02 6.05
CA ILE A 102 14.47 6.80 6.65
C ILE A 102 13.37 5.87 7.20
N PHE A 103 13.02 4.81 6.47
CA PHE A 103 12.10 3.79 6.95
C PHE A 103 12.61 3.14 8.25
N CYS A 104 13.87 2.71 8.30
CA CYS A 104 14.48 2.17 9.51
C CYS A 104 14.47 3.18 10.66
N PHE A 105 14.70 4.47 10.38
CA PHE A 105 14.64 5.53 11.38
C PHE A 105 13.24 5.69 11.96
N ASN A 106 12.20 5.74 11.12
CA ASN A 106 10.81 5.80 11.59
C ASN A 106 10.44 4.57 12.43
N LEU A 107 10.90 3.39 12.04
CA LEU A 107 10.71 2.17 12.83
C LEU A 107 11.44 2.22 14.18
N LEU A 108 12.65 2.79 14.22
CA LEU A 108 13.37 3.05 15.46
C LEU A 108 12.61 4.02 16.37
N CYS A 109 12.05 5.10 15.82
CA CYS A 109 11.21 6.05 16.57
C CYS A 109 9.99 5.37 17.19
N CYS A 110 9.35 4.45 16.45
CA CYS A 110 8.26 3.66 16.97
C CYS A 110 8.70 2.74 18.12
N LEU A 111 9.85 2.06 17.97
CA LEU A 111 10.41 1.19 19.00
C LEU A 111 10.87 1.96 20.25
N ALA A 112 11.26 3.22 20.10
CA ALA A 112 11.61 4.06 21.24
C ALA A 112 10.45 4.15 22.25
N LEU A 113 9.20 4.18 21.78
CA LEU A 113 8.01 4.19 22.66
C LEU A 113 7.82 2.92 23.50
N LEU A 114 8.62 1.88 23.28
CA LEU A 114 8.64 0.71 24.16
C LEU A 114 9.58 0.89 25.36
N VAL A 115 10.34 1.98 25.41
CA VAL A 115 11.27 2.30 26.51
C VAL A 115 10.60 3.26 27.50
N ASN A 116 9.56 2.79 28.17
CA ASN A 116 8.90 3.47 29.30
C ASN A 116 8.03 2.49 30.11
N VAL A 117 7.51 2.93 31.25
CA VAL A 117 6.65 2.10 32.13
C VAL A 117 5.33 1.67 31.45
N CYS A 118 4.84 2.47 30.50
CA CYS A 118 3.62 2.19 29.73
C CYS A 118 3.87 1.35 28.45
N PHE A 119 5.02 0.69 28.32
CA PHE A 119 5.39 -0.01 27.09
C PHE A 119 4.38 -1.07 26.65
N PHE A 120 3.71 -1.74 27.60
CA PHE A 120 2.66 -2.73 27.29
C PHE A 120 1.51 -2.09 26.51
N ILE A 121 1.12 -0.86 26.84
CA ILE A 121 0.06 -0.14 26.13
C ILE A 121 0.55 0.23 24.73
N PHE A 122 1.76 0.78 24.60
CA PHE A 122 2.33 1.09 23.29
C PHE A 122 2.48 -0.15 22.40
N LEU A 123 2.80 -1.31 22.98
CA LEU A 123 2.84 -2.58 22.24
C LEU A 123 1.45 -2.96 21.72
N VAL A 124 0.41 -2.84 22.53
CA VAL A 124 -0.98 -3.10 22.10
C VAL A 124 -1.39 -2.13 20.99
N LEU A 125 -1.05 -0.85 21.11
CA LEU A 125 -1.33 0.15 20.07
C LEU A 125 -0.58 -0.17 18.77
N LEU A 126 0.66 -0.64 18.84
CA LEU A 126 1.43 -1.05 17.67
C LEU A 126 0.80 -2.26 16.97
N ILE A 127 0.36 -3.26 17.73
CA ILE A 127 -0.36 -4.43 17.19
C ILE A 127 -1.66 -3.98 16.52
N LEU A 128 -2.41 -3.08 17.16
CA LEU A 128 -3.66 -2.54 16.63
C LEU A 128 -3.43 -1.74 15.34
N ALA A 129 -2.38 -0.92 15.29
CA ALA A 129 -2.03 -0.17 14.09
C ALA A 129 -1.63 -1.14 12.96
N GLY A 130 -0.81 -2.15 13.26
CA GLY A 130 -0.42 -3.17 12.30
C GLY A 130 -1.60 -3.97 11.76
N SER A 131 -2.53 -4.38 12.62
CA SER A 131 -3.72 -5.12 12.21
C SER A 131 -4.65 -4.27 11.33
N LEU A 132 -4.83 -2.99 11.65
CA LEU A 132 -5.59 -2.06 10.82
C LEU A 132 -5.00 -1.95 9.41
N ILE A 133 -3.67 -1.74 9.31
CA ILE A 133 -2.99 -1.66 8.01
C ILE A 133 -3.09 -2.98 7.26
N TYR A 134 -2.96 -4.11 7.94
CA TYR A 134 -3.13 -5.43 7.34
C TYR A 134 -4.53 -5.60 6.74
N ILE A 135 -5.59 -5.25 7.48
CA ILE A 135 -6.97 -5.32 6.99
C ILE A 135 -7.17 -4.44 5.75
N ILE A 136 -6.71 -3.18 5.80
CA ILE A 136 -6.79 -2.26 4.66
C ILE A 136 -6.07 -2.87 3.45
N PHE A 137 -4.88 -3.41 3.66
CA PHE A 137 -4.10 -4.02 2.59
C PHE A 137 -4.80 -5.24 1.99
N THR A 138 -5.32 -6.15 2.80
CA THR A 138 -6.06 -7.32 2.34
C THR A 138 -7.32 -6.92 1.56
N LEU A 139 -8.06 -5.91 2.02
CA LEU A 139 -9.25 -5.40 1.31
C LEU A 139 -8.88 -4.82 -0.07
N VAL A 140 -7.80 -4.04 -0.15
CA VAL A 140 -7.32 -3.49 -1.42
C VAL A 140 -6.85 -4.61 -2.35
N ASN A 141 -6.07 -5.57 -1.87
CA ASN A 141 -5.61 -6.69 -2.70
C ASN A 141 -6.77 -7.57 -3.19
N LEU A 142 -7.77 -7.84 -2.35
CA LEU A 142 -8.99 -8.56 -2.75
C LEU A 142 -9.77 -7.86 -3.87
N SER A 143 -9.70 -6.53 -3.95
CA SER A 143 -10.30 -5.78 -5.06
C SER A 143 -9.47 -5.84 -6.34
N VAL A 144 -8.14 -5.91 -6.23
CA VAL A 144 -7.22 -6.01 -7.38
C VAL A 144 -7.21 -7.41 -7.98
N ASP A 145 -7.28 -8.46 -7.17
CA ASP A 145 -7.35 -9.85 -7.67
C ASP A 145 -8.65 -10.13 -8.43
N LYS A 146 -9.71 -9.34 -8.20
CA LYS A 146 -10.95 -9.40 -9.03
C LYS A 146 -10.80 -8.70 -10.39
N GLU A 147 -9.78 -7.86 -10.57
CA GLU A 147 -9.47 -7.20 -11.85
C GLU A 147 -8.39 -7.94 -12.65
N GLN A 148 -7.73 -8.96 -12.09
CA GLN A 148 -6.93 -9.90 -12.88
C GLN A 148 -7.88 -10.87 -13.57
N PHE A 149 -8.21 -10.52 -14.81
CA PHE A 149 -9.05 -11.26 -15.74
C PHE A 149 -8.88 -12.79 -15.61
N ASP A 150 -9.90 -13.43 -15.03
CA ASP A 150 -10.13 -14.88 -15.02
C ASP A 150 -10.59 -15.31 -16.41
N TYR A 151 -9.71 -15.12 -17.38
CA TYR A 151 -9.94 -15.52 -18.76
C TYR A 151 -10.00 -17.04 -18.84
N VAL A 152 -11.14 -17.57 -19.27
CA VAL A 152 -11.31 -19.01 -19.49
C VAL A 152 -10.97 -19.33 -20.96
N GLU A 153 -10.28 -20.45 -21.21
CA GLU A 153 -10.06 -20.94 -22.59
C GLU A 153 -11.41 -21.08 -23.32
N GLY A 154 -11.53 -20.45 -24.49
CA GLY A 154 -12.78 -20.36 -25.26
C GLY A 154 -13.69 -19.18 -24.91
N GLU A 155 -13.33 -18.31 -23.96
CA GLU A 155 -14.10 -17.08 -23.70
C GLU A 155 -13.91 -16.05 -24.81
N ILE A 156 -15.00 -15.46 -25.27
CA ILE A 156 -15.01 -14.39 -26.27
C ILE A 156 -14.67 -13.07 -25.57
N ILE A 157 -13.53 -12.49 -25.93
CA ILE A 157 -13.01 -11.25 -25.36
C ILE A 157 -13.67 -10.03 -25.99
N ASP A 158 -13.89 -10.08 -27.31
CA ASP A 158 -14.44 -8.96 -28.07
C ASP A 158 -15.12 -9.46 -29.34
N VAL A 159 -16.20 -8.79 -29.74
CA VAL A 159 -16.95 -9.08 -30.98
C VAL A 159 -16.92 -7.82 -31.82
N LYS A 160 -16.30 -7.90 -33.01
CA LYS A 160 -16.24 -6.77 -33.93
C LYS A 160 -17.16 -6.96 -35.12
N GLY A 161 -17.91 -5.90 -35.41
CA GLY A 161 -18.79 -5.82 -36.56
C GLY A 161 -19.89 -4.79 -36.34
N PRO A 162 -20.89 -4.75 -37.23
CA PRO A 162 -20.96 -5.52 -38.46
C PRO A 162 -20.06 -4.98 -39.58
N PHE A 163 -19.44 -5.86 -40.36
CA PHE A 163 -18.68 -5.53 -41.57
C PHE A 163 -19.46 -5.89 -42.84
N THR A 164 -19.24 -5.13 -43.92
CA THR A 164 -19.93 -5.34 -45.19
C THR A 164 -19.23 -6.33 -46.11
N SER A 165 -17.93 -6.57 -45.87
CA SER A 165 -17.14 -7.55 -46.62
C SER A 165 -16.20 -8.33 -45.71
N GLU A 166 -15.89 -9.56 -46.11
CA GLU A 166 -14.90 -10.41 -45.42
C GLU A 166 -13.52 -9.75 -45.35
N LYS A 167 -13.15 -8.96 -46.38
CA LYS A 167 -11.88 -8.23 -46.41
C LYS A 167 -11.80 -7.14 -45.33
N GLU A 168 -12.90 -6.48 -45.02
CA GLU A 168 -12.98 -5.50 -43.93
C GLU A 168 -12.80 -6.19 -42.57
N ALA A 169 -13.48 -7.32 -42.37
CA ALA A 169 -13.36 -8.13 -41.17
C ALA A 169 -11.91 -8.59 -40.94
N GLN A 170 -11.25 -9.16 -41.96
CA GLN A 170 -9.85 -9.57 -41.90
C GLN A 170 -8.86 -8.41 -41.67
N THR A 171 -9.19 -7.21 -42.13
CA THR A 171 -8.36 -6.02 -41.87
C THR A 171 -8.49 -5.57 -40.42
N ALA A 172 -9.70 -5.62 -39.85
CA ALA A 172 -9.95 -5.31 -38.44
C ALA A 172 -9.26 -6.29 -37.49
N VAL A 173 -9.22 -7.57 -37.87
CA VAL A 173 -8.46 -8.64 -37.19
C VAL A 173 -6.99 -8.28 -37.08
N LYS A 174 -6.32 -8.01 -38.21
CA LYS A 174 -4.89 -7.67 -38.21
C LYS A 174 -4.59 -6.43 -37.38
N ALA A 175 -5.48 -5.44 -37.40
CA ALA A 175 -5.37 -4.24 -36.59
C ALA A 175 -5.55 -4.50 -35.09
N PHE A 176 -6.35 -5.49 -34.70
CA PHE A 176 -6.55 -5.88 -33.31
C PHE A 176 -5.37 -6.71 -32.79
N LEU A 177 -5.00 -7.78 -33.51
CA LEU A 177 -3.83 -8.60 -33.17
C LEU A 177 -2.53 -7.78 -33.14
N GLY A 178 -2.37 -6.81 -34.06
CA GLY A 178 -1.21 -5.92 -34.06
C GLY A 178 -1.15 -4.93 -32.87
N LYS A 179 -2.28 -4.69 -32.20
CA LYS A 179 -2.36 -3.87 -30.97
C LYS A 179 -2.29 -4.72 -29.71
N TRP A 180 -2.55 -6.02 -29.81
CA TRP A 180 -2.49 -6.94 -28.70
C TRP A 180 -1.02 -7.21 -28.32
N GLN A 181 -0.67 -6.93 -27.07
CA GLN A 181 0.71 -7.04 -26.57
C GLN A 181 0.82 -7.97 -25.34
N GLU A 182 -0.22 -8.75 -25.04
CA GLU A 182 -0.19 -9.65 -23.88
C GLU A 182 0.50 -10.98 -24.25
N GLU A 183 1.76 -11.11 -23.83
CA GLU A 183 2.65 -12.24 -24.16
C GLU A 183 2.19 -13.62 -23.62
N LYS A 184 1.15 -13.68 -22.79
CA LYS A 184 0.70 -14.90 -22.10
C LYS A 184 -0.56 -15.55 -22.67
N ILE A 185 -1.29 -14.84 -23.53
CA ILE A 185 -2.58 -15.29 -24.07
C ILE A 185 -2.47 -15.39 -25.58
N ILE A 186 -2.74 -16.58 -26.12
CA ILE A 186 -2.88 -16.84 -27.56
C ILE A 186 -4.35 -16.61 -27.91
N LEU A 187 -4.59 -15.66 -28.80
CA LEU A 187 -5.93 -15.34 -29.28
C LEU A 187 -6.24 -16.14 -30.54
N GLY A 188 -7.43 -16.73 -30.57
CA GLY A 188 -8.08 -17.25 -31.77
C GLY A 188 -9.04 -16.23 -32.37
N GLU A 189 -9.36 -16.40 -33.64
CA GLU A 189 -10.32 -15.57 -34.38
C GLU A 189 -11.32 -16.47 -35.11
N GLU A 190 -12.59 -16.09 -35.10
CA GLU A 190 -13.61 -16.72 -35.93
C GLU A 190 -14.41 -15.65 -36.67
N VAL A 191 -14.38 -15.72 -38.01
CA VAL A 191 -15.17 -14.83 -38.87
C VAL A 191 -16.42 -15.59 -39.27
N TYR A 192 -17.59 -15.08 -38.89
CA TYR A 192 -18.87 -15.68 -39.26
C TYR A 192 -19.81 -14.68 -39.93
N LEU A 193 -20.73 -15.23 -40.71
CA LEU A 193 -21.77 -14.48 -41.40
C LEU A 193 -23.09 -14.60 -40.63
N ASP A 194 -23.63 -13.48 -40.19
CA ASP A 194 -24.91 -13.45 -39.49
C ASP A 194 -26.09 -13.49 -40.48
N LYS A 195 -27.30 -13.74 -39.97
CA LYS A 195 -28.55 -13.86 -40.73
C LYS A 195 -28.87 -12.63 -41.60
N ASP A 196 -28.33 -11.47 -41.23
CA ASP A 196 -28.46 -10.21 -41.97
C ASP A 196 -27.40 -10.05 -43.09
N ASN A 197 -26.68 -11.12 -43.44
CA ASN A 197 -25.63 -11.11 -44.46
C ASN A 197 -24.47 -10.15 -44.14
N LYS A 198 -24.21 -9.91 -42.85
CA LYS A 198 -23.12 -9.07 -42.34
C LYS A 198 -22.07 -9.93 -41.65
N TYR A 199 -20.81 -9.55 -41.79
CA TYR A 199 -19.68 -10.27 -41.21
C TYR A 199 -19.39 -9.76 -39.79
N TYR A 200 -19.12 -10.69 -38.89
CA TYR A 200 -18.65 -10.43 -37.54
C TYR A 200 -17.36 -11.21 -37.29
N VAL A 201 -16.60 -10.75 -36.31
CA VAL A 201 -15.35 -11.38 -35.87
C VAL A 201 -15.40 -11.54 -34.36
N ASP A 202 -15.32 -12.78 -33.92
CA ASP A 202 -15.15 -13.11 -32.50
C ASP A 202 -13.66 -13.32 -32.23
N PHE A 203 -13.14 -12.58 -31.24
CA PHE A 203 -11.82 -12.84 -30.67
C PHE A 203 -12.00 -13.66 -29.41
N TYR A 204 -11.43 -14.85 -29.37
CA TYR A 204 -11.52 -15.74 -28.21
C TYR A 204 -10.14 -16.20 -27.78
N ILE A 205 -10.08 -16.82 -26.61
CA ILE A 205 -8.82 -17.30 -26.03
C ILE A 205 -8.59 -18.72 -26.50
N GLU A 206 -7.61 -18.91 -27.38
CA GLU A 206 -7.26 -20.21 -27.91
C GLU A 206 -6.41 -21.00 -26.91
N ALA A 207 -5.43 -20.35 -26.27
CA ALA A 207 -4.60 -21.00 -25.27
C ALA A 207 -3.95 -19.99 -24.31
N ILE A 208 -3.75 -20.41 -23.06
CA ILE A 208 -3.00 -19.63 -22.07
C ILE A 208 -1.65 -20.31 -21.86
N ASN A 209 -0.56 -19.63 -22.26
CA ASN A 209 0.79 -20.14 -22.02
C ASN A 209 1.11 -20.02 -20.52
N LYS A 210 1.14 -21.16 -19.82
CA LYS A 210 1.56 -21.27 -18.41
C LYS A 210 3.07 -21.19 -18.23
#